data_AF-A0A0A9XGN5-F1
#
_entry.id   AF-A0A0A9XGN5-F1
#
_cell.length_a   1.000
_cell.length_b   1.000
_cell.length_c   1.000
_cell.angle_alpha   90.00
_cell.angle_beta   90.00
_cell.angle_gamma   90.00
#
_symmetry.space_group_name_H-M   'P 1'
#
loop_
_entity.id
_entity.type
_entity.pdbx_description
1 polymer ?
#
loop_
_entity_poly.entity_id
_entity_poly.type
_entity_poly.pdbx_seq_one_letter_code
_entity_poly.pdbx_strand_id
1 'polypeptide(L)'
;MSPLSNNSLFLNYHRNPFPDFFARGLFISLSTDDPLIFHFTKEPLMEEYSIAAQVWKLSPCDMCELARNSVLVSGYSEVVKRYWLGQKWNKEGIEGNDITKTNVPNIRILYRHETLDEELTRLVSSGVRNPAGGVE
;
A
#
# COMPACT_ATOMS: atom_id res chain seq x y z
N MET A 1 -7.14 -1.40 -5.11
CA MET A 1 -7.12 -1.13 -6.56
C MET A 1 -7.27 -2.46 -7.27
N SER A 2 -8.03 -2.51 -8.37
CA SER A 2 -8.30 -3.75 -9.10
C SER A 2 -7.80 -3.69 -10.55
N PRO A 3 -6.48 -3.85 -10.78
CA PRO A 3 -5.86 -3.72 -12.09
C PRO A 3 -6.48 -4.57 -13.22
N LEU A 4 -6.89 -5.81 -12.98
CA LEU A 4 -7.50 -6.67 -14.01
C LEU A 4 -8.89 -6.18 -14.44
N SER A 5 -9.71 -5.75 -13.48
CA SER A 5 -10.98 -5.05 -13.76
C SER A 5 -10.73 -3.77 -14.57
N ASN A 6 -9.79 -2.93 -14.12
CA ASN A 6 -9.45 -1.68 -14.80
C ASN A 6 -8.95 -1.90 -16.24
N ASN A 7 -8.17 -2.95 -16.46
CA ASN A 7 -7.70 -3.36 -17.80
C ASN A 7 -8.83 -3.75 -18.73
N SER A 8 -9.84 -4.44 -18.21
CA SER A 8 -10.97 -4.89 -19.00
C SER A 8 -11.94 -3.76 -19.35
N LEU A 9 -12.01 -2.71 -18.53
CA LEU A 9 -13.03 -1.67 -18.63
C LEU A 9 -12.54 -0.33 -19.18
N PHE A 10 -11.36 0.16 -18.78
CA PHE A 10 -11.01 1.58 -18.95
C PHE A 10 -9.58 1.86 -19.43
N LEU A 11 -8.61 1.02 -19.06
CA LEU A 11 -7.19 1.38 -19.21
C LEU A 11 -6.30 0.16 -19.32
N ASN A 12 -5.52 0.06 -20.41
CA ASN A 12 -4.52 -1.00 -20.59
C ASN A 12 -3.68 -1.24 -19.32
N TYR A 13 -3.44 -2.51 -18.97
CA TYR A 13 -2.82 -2.93 -17.71
C TYR A 13 -1.48 -2.23 -17.44
N HIS A 14 -0.63 -2.10 -18.46
CA HIS A 14 0.67 -1.42 -18.36
C HIS A 14 0.58 0.07 -18.07
N ARG A 15 -0.57 0.70 -18.32
CA ARG A 15 -0.82 2.12 -18.04
C ARG A 15 -1.51 2.34 -16.70
N ASN A 16 -1.84 1.28 -15.96
CA ASN A 16 -2.43 1.41 -14.64
C ASN A 16 -1.49 2.22 -13.72
N PRO A 17 -1.99 3.17 -12.92
CA PRO A 17 -1.14 4.02 -12.07
C PRO A 17 -0.66 3.32 -10.79
N PHE A 18 -1.09 2.08 -10.54
CA PHE A 18 -0.68 1.29 -9.37
C PHE A 18 0.83 1.27 -9.12
N PRO A 19 1.71 0.91 -10.08
CA PRO A 19 3.16 0.87 -9.83
C PRO A 19 3.72 2.22 -9.40
N ASP A 20 3.24 3.32 -9.99
CA ASP A 20 3.66 4.66 -9.62
C ASP A 20 3.20 5.03 -8.21
N PHE A 21 1.95 4.71 -7.87
CA PHE A 21 1.41 4.96 -6.53
C PHE A 21 2.14 4.15 -5.46
N PHE A 22 2.43 2.89 -5.74
CA PHE A 22 3.18 2.03 -4.82
C PHE A 22 4.62 2.50 -4.65
N ALA A 23 5.29 2.88 -5.74
CA ALA A 23 6.65 3.40 -5.70
C ALA A 23 6.74 4.68 -4.86
N ARG A 24 5.77 5.59 -5.01
CA ARG A 24 5.64 6.83 -4.22
C ARG A 24 5.23 6.61 -2.76
N GLY A 25 4.92 5.39 -2.35
CA GLY A 25 4.58 5.09 -0.96
C GLY A 25 3.15 5.44 -0.57
N LEU A 26 2.25 5.58 -1.55
CA LEU A 26 0.83 5.71 -1.24
C LEU A 26 0.32 4.43 -0.57
N PHE A 27 -0.58 4.61 0.39
CA PHE A 27 -1.18 3.51 1.14
C PHE A 27 -2.24 2.79 0.30
N ILE A 28 -1.80 1.80 -0.48
CA ILE A 28 -2.64 1.06 -1.41
C ILE A 28 -2.59 -0.46 -1.19
N SER A 29 -3.60 -1.14 -1.70
CA SER A 29 -3.72 -2.61 -1.72
C SER A 29 -4.30 -3.07 -3.06
N LEU A 30 -4.12 -4.35 -3.39
CA LEU A 30 -4.76 -5.01 -4.53
C LEU A 30 -6.09 -5.65 -4.13
N SER A 31 -7.06 -5.59 -5.03
CA SER A 31 -8.43 -6.08 -4.87
C SER A 31 -8.94 -6.67 -6.20
N THR A 32 -10.02 -7.44 -6.17
CA THR A 32 -10.55 -8.14 -7.35
C THR A 32 -11.67 -7.40 -8.09
N ASP A 33 -12.44 -6.54 -7.41
CA ASP A 33 -13.70 -5.98 -7.92
C ASP A 33 -14.76 -7.08 -8.16
N ASP A 34 -14.99 -7.50 -9.40
CA ASP A 34 -15.95 -8.55 -9.79
C ASP A 34 -15.22 -9.85 -10.23
N PRO A 35 -14.87 -10.75 -9.29
CA PRO A 35 -14.05 -11.92 -9.60
C PRO A 35 -14.70 -12.90 -10.58
N LEU A 36 -16.04 -12.94 -10.65
CA LEU A 36 -16.75 -13.80 -11.59
C LEU A 36 -16.58 -13.34 -13.05
N ILE A 37 -16.32 -12.04 -13.26
CA ILE A 37 -16.25 -11.43 -14.59
C ILE A 37 -14.80 -11.38 -15.09
N PHE A 38 -13.85 -11.08 -14.21
CA PHE A 38 -12.48 -10.70 -14.61
C PHE A 38 -11.41 -11.75 -14.33
N HIS A 39 -11.70 -12.79 -13.54
CA HIS A 39 -10.71 -13.78 -13.11
C HIS A 39 -11.03 -15.16 -13.66
N PHE A 40 -9.99 -15.93 -13.99
CA PHE A 40 -10.13 -17.26 -14.59
C PHE A 40 -9.76 -18.39 -13.63
N THR A 41 -9.05 -18.07 -12.55
CA THR A 41 -8.60 -19.06 -11.58
C THR A 41 -9.61 -19.26 -10.45
N LYS A 42 -9.43 -20.33 -9.67
CA LYS A 42 -10.24 -20.57 -8.46
C LYS A 42 -9.91 -19.60 -7.32
N GLU A 43 -8.79 -18.91 -7.40
CA GLU A 43 -8.28 -18.01 -6.35
C GLU A 43 -8.08 -16.59 -6.95
N PRO A 44 -9.16 -15.82 -7.16
CA PRO A 44 -9.12 -14.61 -7.97
C PRO A 44 -8.17 -13.55 -7.40
N LEU A 45 -8.14 -13.38 -6.07
CA LEU A 45 -7.19 -12.45 -5.45
C LEU A 45 -5.74 -12.89 -5.66
N MET A 46 -5.46 -14.20 -5.59
CA MET A 46 -4.11 -14.70 -5.84
C MET A 46 -3.68 -14.50 -7.30
N GLU A 47 -4.61 -14.61 -8.24
CA GLU A 47 -4.38 -14.27 -9.65
C GLU A 47 -4.04 -12.78 -9.84
N GLU A 48 -4.76 -11.88 -9.17
CA GLU A 48 -4.46 -10.44 -9.19
C GLU A 48 -3.02 -10.16 -8.73
N TYR A 49 -2.65 -10.72 -7.58
CA TYR A 49 -1.31 -10.60 -7.00
C TYR A 49 -0.25 -11.24 -7.92
N SER A 50 -0.52 -12.41 -8.49
CA SER A 50 0.44 -13.13 -9.34
C SER A 50 0.72 -12.39 -10.64
N ILE A 51 -0.31 -11.85 -11.28
CA ILE A 51 -0.15 -11.06 -12.52
C ILE A 51 0.55 -9.74 -12.22
N ALA A 52 0.15 -9.02 -11.17
CA ALA A 52 0.80 -7.79 -10.74
C ALA A 52 2.29 -7.99 -10.46
N ALA A 53 2.64 -9.05 -9.73
CA ALA A 53 4.03 -9.39 -9.43
C ALA A 53 4.84 -9.66 -10.69
N GLN A 54 4.28 -10.42 -11.63
CA GLN A 54 4.99 -10.79 -12.85
C GLN A 54 5.15 -9.64 -13.83
N VAL A 55 4.12 -8.78 -13.96
CA VAL A 55 4.12 -7.65 -14.89
C VAL A 55 4.94 -6.49 -14.35
N TRP A 56 4.78 -6.12 -13.08
CA TRP A 56 5.48 -4.98 -12.46
C TRP A 56 6.75 -5.36 -11.69
N LYS A 57 7.15 -6.63 -11.75
CA LYS A 57 8.37 -7.14 -11.11
C LYS A 57 8.42 -6.88 -9.60
N LEU A 58 7.27 -7.06 -8.94
CA LEU A 58 7.17 -6.89 -7.49
C LEU A 58 7.97 -7.98 -6.79
N SER A 59 8.81 -7.57 -5.84
CA SER A 59 9.56 -8.47 -4.97
C SER A 59 8.65 -9.11 -3.92
N PRO A 60 9.08 -10.20 -3.25
CA PRO A 60 8.34 -10.76 -2.13
C PRO A 60 8.07 -9.73 -1.01
N CYS A 61 9.01 -8.81 -0.77
CA CYS A 61 8.83 -7.71 0.17
C CYS A 61 7.67 -6.79 -0.23
N ASP A 62 7.57 -6.44 -1.52
CA ASP A 62 6.50 -5.60 -2.04
C ASP A 62 5.13 -6.28 -1.89
N MET A 63 5.08 -7.57 -2.20
CA MET A 63 3.88 -8.39 -2.06
C MET A 63 3.40 -8.46 -0.61
N CYS A 64 4.33 -8.68 0.34
CA CYS A 64 4.02 -8.68 1.77
C CYS A 64 3.57 -7.31 2.26
N GLU A 65 4.16 -6.21 1.77
CA GLU A 65 3.74 -4.84 2.11
C GLU A 65 2.31 -4.56 1.64
N LEU A 66 1.97 -4.94 0.40
CA LEU A 66 0.62 -4.80 -0.13
C LEU A 66 -0.40 -5.65 0.64
N ALA A 67 -0.04 -6.89 0.97
CA ALA A 67 -0.87 -7.77 1.77
C ALA A 67 -1.09 -7.19 3.18
N ARG A 68 -0.04 -6.68 3.83
CA ARG A 68 -0.11 -5.99 5.13
C ARG A 68 -1.05 -4.79 5.07
N ASN A 69 -0.92 -3.94 4.05
CA ASN A 69 -1.75 -2.75 3.87
C ASN A 69 -3.23 -3.12 3.69
N SER A 70 -3.52 -4.24 3.02
CA SER A 70 -4.89 -4.72 2.84
C SER A 70 -5.58 -5.06 4.18
N VAL A 71 -4.85 -5.66 5.13
CA VAL A 71 -5.36 -5.92 6.48
C VAL A 71 -5.50 -4.64 7.28
N LEU A 72 -4.57 -3.70 7.16
CA LEU A 72 -4.63 -2.43 7.87
C LEU A 72 -5.86 -1.59 7.46
N VAL A 73 -6.14 -1.47 6.16
CA VAL A 73 -7.30 -0.71 5.64
C VAL A 73 -8.63 -1.44 5.83
N SER A 74 -8.60 -2.75 6.07
CA SER A 74 -9.81 -3.55 6.25
C SER A 74 -10.66 -3.10 7.45
N GLY A 75 -11.93 -3.49 7.43
CA GLY A 75 -12.87 -3.34 8.56
C GLY A 75 -12.77 -4.44 9.63
N TYR A 76 -11.72 -5.26 9.65
CA TYR A 76 -11.61 -6.32 10.65
C TYR A 76 -11.48 -5.78 12.07
N SER A 77 -11.99 -6.54 13.04
CA SER A 77 -11.89 -6.20 14.46
C SER A 77 -10.43 -6.14 14.91
N GLU A 78 -10.17 -5.40 15.99
CA GLU A 78 -8.84 -5.28 16.54
C GLU A 78 -8.22 -6.63 16.92
N VAL A 79 -9.02 -7.58 17.41
CA VAL A 79 -8.57 -8.93 17.75
C VAL A 79 -7.96 -9.64 16.52
N VAL A 80 -8.63 -9.52 15.36
CA VAL A 80 -8.15 -10.10 14.11
C VAL A 80 -6.90 -9.37 13.61
N LYS A 81 -6.88 -8.04 13.65
CA LYS A 81 -5.70 -7.25 13.26
C LYS A 81 -4.49 -7.57 14.14
N ARG A 82 -4.65 -7.68 15.47
CA ARG A 82 -3.58 -8.10 16.39
C ARG A 82 -3.08 -9.51 16.08
N TYR A 83 -3.98 -10.43 15.73
CA TYR A 83 -3.61 -11.80 15.40
C TYR A 83 -2.76 -11.90 14.12
N TRP A 84 -3.13 -11.16 13.07
CA TRP A 84 -2.45 -11.20 11.77
C TRP A 84 -1.26 -10.25 11.62
N LEU A 85 -1.27 -9.09 12.28
CA LEU A 85 -0.23 -8.06 12.13
C LEU A 85 0.71 -7.93 13.33
N GLY A 86 0.31 -8.47 14.49
CA GLY A 86 1.04 -8.36 15.75
C GLY A 86 0.34 -7.44 16.76
N GLN A 87 0.70 -7.58 18.03
CA GLN A 87 0.03 -6.90 19.15
C GLN A 87 0.07 -5.36 19.06
N LYS A 88 1.15 -4.83 18.48
CA LYS A 88 1.40 -3.39 18.36
C LYS A 88 0.99 -2.81 16.99
N TRP A 89 0.16 -3.49 16.21
CA TRP A 89 -0.18 -3.08 14.83
C TRP A 89 -0.63 -1.63 14.66
N ASN A 90 -1.16 -1.01 15.72
CA ASN A 90 -1.65 0.36 15.75
C ASN A 90 -0.56 1.41 16.04
N LYS A 91 0.68 0.99 16.29
CA LYS A 91 1.83 1.89 16.44
C LYS A 91 2.38 2.29 15.08
N GLU A 92 2.94 3.49 15.00
CA GLU A 92 3.58 4.00 13.79
C GLU A 92 5.00 3.46 13.64
N GLY A 93 5.51 3.54 12.41
CA GLY A 93 6.87 3.10 12.07
C GLY A 93 7.13 1.62 12.36
N ILE A 94 8.39 1.32 12.72
CA ILE A 94 8.85 -0.05 12.96
C ILE A 94 8.20 -0.70 14.18
N GLU A 95 7.72 0.08 15.15
CA GLU A 95 7.09 -0.45 16.36
C GLU A 95 5.77 -1.17 16.06
N GLY A 96 5.09 -0.76 14.99
CA GLY A 96 3.86 -1.37 14.51
C GLY A 96 4.04 -2.51 13.52
N ASN A 97 5.26 -3.01 13.34
CA ASN A 97 5.56 -4.10 12.44
C ASN A 97 6.16 -5.30 13.18
N ASP A 98 5.38 -6.38 13.28
CA ASP A 98 5.90 -7.69 13.66
C ASP A 98 6.28 -8.47 12.40
N ILE A 99 7.57 -8.52 12.10
CA ILE A 99 8.09 -9.21 10.91
C ILE A 99 7.74 -10.71 10.88
N THR A 100 7.57 -11.36 12.04
CA THR A 100 7.21 -12.79 12.10
C THR A 100 5.78 -13.05 11.63
N LYS A 101 4.97 -12.00 11.58
CA LYS A 101 3.57 -12.01 11.17
C LYS A 101 3.37 -11.43 9.78
N THR A 102 4.00 -10.29 9.50
CA THR A 102 3.80 -9.55 8.24
C THR A 102 4.76 -9.95 7.13
N ASN A 103 5.92 -10.53 7.49
CA ASN A 103 7.04 -10.79 6.59
C ASN A 103 7.55 -9.54 5.83
N VAL A 104 7.24 -8.33 6.33
CA VAL A 104 7.78 -7.07 5.80
C VAL A 104 9.03 -6.70 6.61
N PRO A 105 10.20 -6.53 5.99
CA PRO A 105 11.41 -6.09 6.67
C PRO A 105 11.22 -4.73 7.36
N ASN A 106 11.73 -4.58 8.58
CA ASN A 106 11.65 -3.31 9.31
C ASN A 106 12.31 -2.14 8.55
N ILE A 107 13.37 -2.40 7.78
CA ILE A 107 14.00 -1.37 6.94
C ILE A 107 13.05 -0.81 5.88
N ARG A 108 12.13 -1.62 5.34
CA ARG A 108 11.11 -1.16 4.39
C ARG A 108 10.14 -0.20 5.08
N ILE A 109 9.65 -0.58 6.26
CA ILE A 109 8.72 0.25 7.04
C ILE A 109 9.39 1.54 7.51
N LEU A 110 10.64 1.47 7.97
CA LEU A 110 11.42 2.62 8.39
C LEU A 110 11.59 3.62 7.24
N TYR A 111 12.01 3.14 6.05
CA TYR A 111 12.15 3.99 4.87
C TYR A 111 10.83 4.71 4.52
N ARG A 112 9.70 3.98 4.52
CA ARG A 112 8.38 4.58 4.26
C ARG A 112 8.04 5.67 5.28
N HIS A 113 8.32 5.41 6.56
CA HIS A 113 8.04 6.33 7.65
C HIS A 113 8.91 7.60 7.58
N GLU A 114 10.23 7.44 7.47
CA GLU A 114 11.17 8.56 7.39
C GLU A 114 10.91 9.44 6.16
N THR A 115 10.61 8.82 5.01
CA THR A 115 10.27 9.56 3.78
C THR A 115 9.01 10.41 3.99
N LEU A 116 7.96 9.84 4.61
CA LEU A 116 6.73 10.56 4.89
C LEU A 116 6.95 11.71 5.88
N ASP A 117 7.70 11.46 6.96
CA ASP A 117 8.03 12.49 7.96
C ASP A 117 8.81 13.65 7.34
N GLU A 118 9.77 13.36 6.47
CA GLU A 118 10.51 14.39 5.72
C GLU A 118 9.59 15.20 4.81
N GLU A 119 8.71 14.54 4.06
CA GLU A 119 7.75 15.21 3.17
C GLU A 119 6.79 16.11 3.94
N LEU A 120 6.22 15.62 5.04
CA LEU A 120 5.36 16.39 5.94
C LEU A 120 6.12 17.58 6.55
N THR A 121 7.36 17.37 7.00
CA THR A 121 8.21 18.45 7.53
C THR A 121 8.47 19.52 6.48
N ARG A 122 8.75 19.14 5.22
CA ARG A 122 8.91 20.10 4.11
C ARG A 122 7.62 20.88 3.85
N LEU A 123 6.48 20.21 3.82
CA LEU A 123 5.17 20.86 3.63
C LEU A 123 4.87 21.85 4.76
N VAL A 124 4.99 21.43 6.01
CA VAL A 124 4.73 22.29 7.18
C VAL A 124 5.69 23.47 7.23
N SER A 125 7.00 23.25 7.04
CA SER A 125 7.99 24.32 7.05
C SER A 125 7.80 25.32 5.90
N SER A 126 7.37 24.86 4.72
CA SER A 126 7.01 25.74 3.61
C SER A 126 5.73 26.54 3.86
N GLY A 127 4.73 25.94 4.53
CA GLY A 127 3.49 26.62 4.92
C GLY A 127 3.70 27.66 6.02
N VAL A 128 4.57 27.36 7.00
CA VAL A 128 4.94 28.29 8.08
C VAL A 128 5.81 29.45 7.58
N ARG A 129 6.53 29.29 6.46
CA ARG A 129 7.25 30.41 5.80
C ARG A 129 6.36 31.39 5.05
N ASN A 130 5.05 31.15 4.97
CA ASN A 130 4.09 32.07 4.36
C ASN A 130 3.11 32.74 5.36
N PRO A 131 3.56 33.40 6.47
CA PRO A 131 2.67 34.25 7.27
C PRO A 131 2.60 35.70 6.77
N ALA A 132 3.21 36.05 5.63
CA ALA A 132 3.21 37.43 5.12
C ALA A 132 3.27 37.48 3.60
N GLY A 133 2.16 37.14 2.94
CA GLY A 133 1.79 37.83 1.71
C GLY A 133 1.44 39.27 2.05
N GLY A 134 2.49 40.08 2.25
CA GLY A 134 2.38 41.51 2.48
C GLY A 134 1.70 42.19 1.30
N VAL A 135 0.78 43.07 1.66
CA VAL A 135 0.17 44.07 0.79
C VAL A 135 1.29 44.94 0.18
N GLU A 136 1.42 44.91 -1.14
CA GLU A 136 1.83 46.06 -1.96
C GLU A 136 0.95 46.09 -3.21
#